data_AF-A0A7C1QZ27-F1
#
_entry.id   AF-A0A7C1QZ27-F1
#
_cell.length_a   1.000
_cell.length_b   1.000
_cell.length_c   1.000
_cell.angle_alpha   90.00
_cell.angle_beta   90.00
_cell.angle_gamma   90.00
#
_symmetry.space_group_name_H-M   'P 1'
#
loop_
_entity.id
_entity.type
_entity.pdbx_description
1 polymer ?
#
loop_
_entity_poly.entity_id
_entity_poly.type
_entity_poly.pdbx_seq_one_letter_code
_entity_poly.pdbx_strand_id
1 'polypeptide(L)'
;MKVYLSDANHLFRKLNLVTLDDAQGTYDIMYCENCGIKGKCRDLHSIEIDGRSKIKALRCTQSKEEFDKQTAINKYNNDSKESDIQCPKCKKNVRILDEWMEEGQTEITAVTAVCPCGFDGLIHLTNPL
;
A
#
# COMPACT_ATOMS: atom_id res chain seq x y z
N MET A 1 -12.30 12.25 14.57
CA MET A 1 -11.01 12.80 14.12
C MET A 1 -10.72 12.24 12.74
N LYS A 2 -10.31 13.07 11.77
CA LYS A 2 -9.97 12.63 10.41
C LYS A 2 -8.47 12.29 10.35
N VAL A 3 -8.13 11.11 9.82
CA VAL A 3 -6.76 10.64 9.62
C VAL A 3 -6.56 10.35 8.14
N TYR A 4 -5.47 10.85 7.57
CA TYR A 4 -5.09 10.57 6.18
C TYR A 4 -4.37 9.22 6.09
N LEU A 5 -4.77 8.42 5.10
CA LEU A 5 -4.22 7.08 4.88
C LEU A 5 -2.73 7.10 4.52
N SER A 6 -2.23 8.19 3.94
CA SER A 6 -0.80 8.39 3.62
C SER A 6 0.08 8.57 4.86
N ASP A 7 -0.48 9.14 5.92
CA ASP A 7 0.30 9.67 7.05
C ASP A 7 0.33 8.69 8.22
N ALA A 8 -0.47 7.63 8.15
CA ALA A 8 -0.70 6.69 9.23
C ALA A 8 -0.26 5.29 8.77
N ASN A 9 0.63 4.64 9.53
CA ASN A 9 1.13 3.28 9.26
C ASN A 9 0.07 2.21 9.57
N HIS A 10 -1.15 2.38 9.07
CA HIS A 10 -2.26 1.47 9.28
C HIS A 10 -2.65 0.82 7.97
N LEU A 11 -2.69 -0.51 7.95
CA LEU A 11 -3.31 -1.24 6.86
C LEU A 11 -4.81 -1.36 7.17
N PHE A 12 -5.61 -0.49 6.58
CA PHE A 12 -7.05 -0.50 6.75
C PHE A 12 -7.72 -1.47 5.77
N ARG A 13 -8.64 -2.28 6.30
CA ARG A 13 -9.49 -3.19 5.54
C ARG A 13 -10.95 -2.82 5.73
N LYS A 14 -11.77 -3.07 4.72
CA LYS A 14 -13.22 -2.91 4.81
C LYS A 14 -13.79 -4.01 5.71
N LEU A 15 -14.59 -3.62 6.69
CA LEU A 15 -15.22 -4.51 7.67
C LEU A 15 -16.63 -4.93 7.25
N ASN A 16 -17.38 -3.98 6.69
CA ASN A 16 -18.77 -4.17 6.27
C ASN A 16 -18.85 -4.75 4.85
N LEU A 17 -19.81 -5.65 4.62
CA LEU A 17 -20.02 -6.24 3.29
C LEU A 17 -20.68 -5.25 2.32
N VAL A 18 -21.54 -4.37 2.83
CA VAL A 18 -22.31 -3.40 2.05
C VAL A 18 -22.04 -1.99 2.52
N THR A 19 -21.91 -1.04 1.59
CA THR A 19 -21.75 0.39 1.90
C THR A 19 -22.97 0.88 2.69
N LEU A 20 -22.71 1.63 3.76
CA LEU A 20 -23.72 2.15 4.67
C LEU A 20 -24.00 3.62 4.36
N ASP A 21 -25.11 4.14 4.87
CA ASP A 21 -25.47 5.56 4.75
C ASP A 21 -25.85 6.17 6.11
N ASP A 22 -25.56 7.45 6.24
CA ASP A 22 -26.08 8.30 7.31
C ASP A 22 -26.36 9.72 6.77
N ALA A 23 -26.75 10.64 7.64
CA ALA A 23 -27.07 12.02 7.26
C ALA A 23 -25.92 12.78 6.56
N GLN A 24 -24.68 12.29 6.65
CA GLN A 24 -23.51 12.91 6.02
C GLN A 24 -23.09 12.19 4.72
N GLY A 25 -23.90 11.24 4.24
CA GLY A 25 -23.67 10.49 3.01
C GLY A 25 -23.25 9.05 3.26
N THR A 26 -22.79 8.39 2.20
CA THR A 26 -22.37 6.99 2.24
C THR A 26 -21.01 6.83 2.89
N TYR A 27 -20.79 5.66 3.51
CA TYR A 27 -19.52 5.33 4.16
C TYR A 27 -19.30 3.82 4.25
N ASP A 28 -18.04 3.45 4.34
CA ASP A 28 -17.61 2.11 4.74
C ASP A 28 -16.99 2.13 6.14
N ILE A 29 -17.17 1.05 6.88
CA ILE A 29 -16.48 0.83 8.14
C ILE A 29 -15.14 0.19 7.81
N MET A 30 -14.07 0.92 8.07
CA MET A 30 -12.71 0.43 7.90
C MET A 30 -12.12 0.07 9.26
N TYR A 31 -11.27 -0.95 9.30
CA TYR A 31 -10.55 -1.35 10.49
C TYR A 31 -9.09 -1.69 10.21
N CYS A 32 -8.22 -1.42 11.16
CA CYS A 32 -6.84 -1.89 11.12
C CYS A 32 -6.77 -3.27 11.80
N GLU A 33 -6.40 -4.30 11.06
CA GLU A 33 -6.26 -5.67 11.59
C GLU A 33 -5.24 -5.76 12.73
N ASN A 34 -4.20 -4.92 12.71
CA ASN A 34 -3.12 -4.99 13.67
C ASN A 34 -3.42 -4.33 15.04
N CYS A 35 -4.03 -3.14 15.04
CA CYS A 35 -4.32 -2.42 16.29
C CYS A 35 -5.80 -2.41 16.67
N GLY A 36 -6.67 -2.97 15.82
CA GLY A 36 -8.12 -3.07 16.04
C GLY A 36 -8.89 -1.75 15.94
N ILE A 37 -8.22 -0.65 15.58
CA ILE A 37 -8.89 0.65 15.44
C ILE A 37 -9.87 0.63 14.28
N LYS A 38 -11.02 1.28 14.46
CA LYS A 38 -12.09 1.35 13.47
C LYS A 38 -12.44 2.80 13.18
N GLY A 39 -12.90 3.06 11.97
CA GLY A 39 -13.40 4.37 11.57
C GLY A 39 -14.28 4.30 10.33
N LYS A 40 -14.91 5.42 10.02
CA LYS A 40 -15.73 5.59 8.81
C LYS A 40 -14.86 6.13 7.68
N CYS A 41 -14.95 5.52 6.51
CA CYS A 41 -14.27 5.95 5.29
C CYS A 41 -15.34 6.42 4.31
N ARG A 42 -15.35 7.72 4.02
CA ARG A 42 -16.29 8.34 3.06
C ARG A 42 -15.63 8.64 1.73
N ASP A 43 -14.30 8.78 1.73
CA ASP A 43 -13.47 9.03 0.58
C ASP A 43 -12.31 8.01 0.53
N LEU A 44 -11.52 8.00 -0.54
CA LEU A 44 -10.41 7.06 -0.73
C LEU A 44 -9.13 7.45 0.02
N HIS A 45 -9.14 8.55 0.77
CA HIS A 45 -7.91 9.17 1.28
C HIS A 45 -7.86 9.25 2.80
N SER A 46 -8.99 9.05 3.47
CA SER A 46 -9.07 9.34 4.89
C SER A 46 -10.12 8.52 5.64
N ILE A 47 -9.86 8.37 6.94
CA ILE A 47 -10.73 7.66 7.86
C ILE A 47 -11.07 8.55 9.04
N GLU A 48 -12.36 8.63 9.33
CA GLU A 48 -12.94 9.28 10.50
C GLU A 48 -12.98 8.30 11.67
N ILE A 49 -12.06 8.49 12.61
CA ILE A 49 -11.94 7.66 13.82
C ILE A 49 -12.61 8.37 15.00
N ASP A 50 -13.42 7.61 15.74
CA ASP A 50 -14.05 8.10 16.97
C ASP A 50 -12.99 8.39 18.04
N GLY A 51 -13.15 9.50 18.75
CA GLY A 51 -12.11 10.22 19.49
C GLY A 51 -11.49 9.53 20.71
N ARG A 52 -11.76 8.24 20.94
CA ARG A 52 -11.35 7.52 22.15
C ARG A 52 -9.84 7.26 22.24
N SER A 53 -9.08 7.39 21.15
CA SER A 53 -7.62 7.27 21.20
C SER A 53 -6.91 7.92 20.00
N LYS A 54 -6.62 9.23 20.10
CA LYS A 54 -5.87 9.99 19.07
C LYS A 54 -4.50 9.37 18.74
N ILE A 55 -3.78 8.84 19.73
CA ILE A 55 -2.45 8.26 19.53
C ILE A 55 -2.53 7.00 18.66
N LYS A 56 -3.41 6.05 19.01
CA LYS A 56 -3.64 4.82 18.21
C LYS A 56 -4.18 5.09 16.79
N ALA A 57 -4.76 6.27 16.57
CA ALA A 57 -5.25 6.69 15.27
C ALA A 57 -4.15 7.29 14.38
N LEU A 58 -3.12 7.88 14.98
CA LEU A 58 -1.97 8.41 14.25
C LEU A 58 -0.83 7.40 14.10
N ARG A 59 -0.74 6.43 15.04
CA ARG A 59 0.33 5.43 15.06
C ARG A 59 -0.23 4.05 15.34
N CYS A 60 0.03 3.14 14.41
CA CYS A 60 -0.22 1.72 14.61
C CYS A 60 0.80 1.13 15.59
N THR A 61 0.42 0.02 16.21
CA THR A 61 1.33 -0.83 17.00
C THR A 61 2.32 -1.60 16.13
N GLN A 62 2.06 -1.69 14.82
CA GLN A 62 2.96 -2.31 13.85
C GLN A 62 4.17 -1.41 13.60
N SER A 63 5.35 -2.01 13.45
CA SER A 63 6.52 -1.27 13.00
C SER A 63 6.38 -0.81 11.54
N LYS A 64 7.09 0.26 11.16
CA LYS A 64 7.09 0.73 9.77
C LYS A 64 7.60 -0.35 8.80
N GLU A 65 8.63 -1.10 9.21
CA GLU A 65 9.21 -2.18 8.41
C GLU A 65 8.19 -3.31 8.14
N GLU A 66 7.45 -3.75 9.15
CA GLU A 66 6.41 -4.77 8.98
C GLU A 66 5.26 -4.26 8.10
N PHE A 67 4.89 -2.98 8.26
CA PHE A 67 3.87 -2.33 7.42
C PHE A 67 4.30 -2.30 5.95
N ASP A 68 5.53 -1.89 5.66
CA ASP A 68 6.08 -1.83 4.30
C ASP A 68 6.16 -3.23 3.70
N LYS A 69 6.57 -4.23 4.48
CA LYS A 69 6.60 -5.63 4.07
C LYS A 69 5.21 -6.15 3.70
N GLN A 70 4.21 -5.91 4.54
CA GLN A 70 2.85 -6.36 4.27
C GLN A 70 2.25 -5.65 3.04
N THR A 71 2.56 -4.38 2.85
CA THR A 71 2.13 -3.59 1.69
C THR A 71 2.74 -4.14 0.41
N ALA A 72 4.04 -4.45 0.40
CA ALA A 72 4.70 -5.08 -0.74
C ALA A 72 4.11 -6.47 -1.07
N ILE A 73 3.78 -7.27 -0.06
CA ILE A 73 3.13 -8.59 -0.25
C ILE A 73 1.74 -8.42 -0.89
N ASN A 74 0.94 -7.45 -0.42
CA ASN A 74 -0.38 -7.20 -1.00
C ASN A 74 -0.28 -6.80 -2.48
N LYS A 75 0.65 -5.90 -2.82
CA LYS A 75 0.91 -5.50 -4.22
C LYS A 75 1.39 -6.68 -5.07
N TYR A 76 2.30 -7.50 -4.54
CA TYR A 76 2.81 -8.69 -5.20
C TYR A 76 1.69 -9.69 -5.56
N ASN A 77 0.69 -9.83 -4.69
CA ASN A 77 -0.40 -10.78 -4.92
C ASN A 77 -1.47 -10.26 -5.88
N ASN A 78 -1.72 -8.95 -5.93
CA ASN A 78 -2.90 -8.39 -6.63
C ASN A 78 -2.57 -7.71 -7.96
N ASP A 79 -1.44 -6.99 -8.05
CA ASP A 79 -1.27 -5.94 -9.07
C ASP A 79 0.00 -6.13 -9.91
N SER A 80 0.53 -7.36 -10.02
CA SER A 80 1.90 -7.54 -10.51
C SER A 80 2.07 -8.68 -11.52
N LYS A 81 3.03 -8.49 -12.43
CA LYS A 81 3.41 -9.43 -13.49
C LYS A 81 4.69 -10.17 -13.12
N GLU A 82 4.81 -11.44 -13.52
CA GLU A 82 6.05 -12.20 -13.34
C GLU A 82 7.22 -11.57 -14.09
N SER A 83 8.43 -11.70 -13.53
CA SER A 83 9.66 -11.19 -14.14
C SER A 83 10.87 -12.03 -13.73
N ASP A 84 11.95 -11.91 -14.51
CA ASP A 84 13.26 -12.50 -14.19
C ASP A 84 14.19 -11.52 -13.45
N ILE A 85 13.71 -10.31 -13.17
CA ILE A 85 14.49 -9.25 -12.52
C ILE A 85 14.71 -9.62 -11.05
N GLN A 86 15.96 -9.55 -10.60
CA GLN A 86 16.32 -9.92 -9.23
C GLN A 86 16.10 -8.77 -8.25
N CYS A 87 15.45 -9.08 -7.13
CA CYS A 87 15.25 -8.15 -6.04
C CYS A 87 16.61 -7.66 -5.51
N PRO A 88 16.84 -6.33 -5.40
CA PRO A 88 18.13 -5.82 -4.94
C PRO A 88 18.43 -6.24 -3.49
N LYS A 89 17.39 -6.44 -2.66
CA LYS A 89 17.49 -6.85 -1.26
C LYS A 89 17.73 -8.35 -1.08
N CYS A 90 16.88 -9.21 -1.65
CA CYS A 90 16.88 -10.66 -1.35
C CYS A 90 17.30 -11.57 -2.51
N LYS A 91 17.61 -11.01 -3.68
CA LYS A 91 18.07 -11.75 -4.87
C LYS A 91 17.11 -12.84 -5.36
N LYS A 92 15.81 -12.69 -5.08
CA LYS A 92 14.74 -13.48 -5.70
C LYS A 92 14.07 -12.66 -6.79
N ASN A 93 13.42 -13.32 -7.74
CA ASN A 93 12.63 -12.67 -8.77
C ASN A 93 11.57 -11.74 -8.15
N VAL A 94 11.53 -10.50 -8.64
CA VAL A 94 10.47 -9.54 -8.32
C VAL A 94 9.27 -9.75 -9.23
N ARG A 95 8.17 -9.10 -8.90
CA ARG A 95 7.09 -8.87 -9.86
C ARG A 95 7.03 -7.40 -10.25
N ILE A 96 6.72 -7.13 -11.50
CA ILE A 96 6.64 -5.79 -12.09
C ILE A 96 5.22 -5.26 -11.90
N LEU A 97 5.10 -4.05 -11.35
CA LEU A 97 3.86 -3.29 -11.29
C LEU A 97 3.67 -2.46 -12.55
N ASP A 98 4.69 -1.65 -12.86
CA ASP A 98 4.69 -0.70 -13.96
C ASP A 98 6.04 -0.67 -14.67
N GLU A 99 6.01 -0.32 -15.95
CA GLU A 99 7.18 -0.17 -16.80
C GLU A 99 7.32 1.30 -17.19
N TRP A 100 8.55 1.80 -17.20
CA TRP A 100 8.89 3.18 -17.47
C TRP A 100 9.80 3.25 -18.69
N MET A 101 9.51 4.20 -19.56
CA MET A 101 10.28 4.51 -20.76
C MET A 101 10.60 6.01 -20.74
N GLU A 102 11.85 6.36 -21.00
CA GLU A 102 12.24 7.75 -21.14
C GLU A 102 11.78 8.33 -22.48
N GLU A 103 11.49 9.63 -22.49
CA GLU A 103 11.04 10.32 -23.70
C GLU A 103 12.09 10.21 -24.82
N GLY A 104 11.67 9.75 -25.99
CA GLY A 104 12.55 9.54 -27.14
C GLY A 104 13.30 8.20 -27.15
N GLN A 105 13.13 7.34 -26.14
CA GLN A 105 13.61 5.96 -26.19
C GLN A 105 12.54 5.01 -26.73
N THR A 106 12.98 3.84 -27.21
CA THR A 106 12.10 2.76 -27.69
C THR A 106 12.05 1.57 -26.73
N GLU A 107 12.87 1.59 -25.68
CA GLU A 107 13.03 0.50 -24.72
C GLU A 107 12.67 0.94 -23.31
N ILE A 108 12.27 -0.03 -22.48
CA ILE A 108 11.96 0.19 -21.07
C ILE A 108 13.27 0.49 -20.33
N THR A 109 13.33 1.63 -19.64
CA THR A 109 14.51 2.10 -18.91
C THR A 109 14.46 1.76 -17.42
N ALA A 110 13.26 1.59 -16.87
CA ALA A 110 13.07 1.23 -15.49
C ALA A 110 11.72 0.52 -15.26
N VAL A 111 11.61 -0.19 -14.15
CA VAL A 111 10.37 -0.84 -13.73
C VAL A 111 10.08 -0.54 -12.26
N THR A 112 8.83 -0.28 -11.93
CA THR A 112 8.37 -0.36 -10.53
C THR A 112 8.19 -1.82 -10.20
N ALA A 113 8.87 -2.30 -9.15
CA ALA A 113 8.89 -3.70 -8.79
C ALA A 113 8.61 -3.94 -7.30
N VAL A 114 7.98 -5.06 -7.02
CA VAL A 114 7.65 -5.51 -5.66
C VAL A 114 8.17 -6.91 -5.38
N CYS A 115 8.53 -7.15 -4.11
CA CYS A 115 9.02 -8.43 -3.63
C CYS A 115 8.42 -8.77 -2.25
N PRO A 116 8.10 -10.05 -1.97
CA PRO A 116 7.59 -10.48 -0.65
C PRO A 116 8.54 -10.22 0.53
N CYS A 117 9.82 -9.89 0.26
CA CYS A 117 10.75 -9.46 1.30
C CYS A 117 10.51 -8.02 1.80
N GLY A 118 9.53 -7.30 1.25
CA GLY A 118 9.30 -5.88 1.57
C GLY A 118 10.11 -4.91 0.71
N PHE A 119 10.53 -5.33 -0.48
CA PHE A 119 11.00 -4.39 -1.49
C PHE A 119 9.80 -3.90 -2.31
N ASP A 120 9.71 -2.59 -2.47
CA ASP A 120 8.71 -1.89 -3.27
C ASP A 120 9.40 -0.61 -3.77
N GLY A 121 9.74 -0.56 -5.05
CA GLY A 121 10.51 0.55 -5.58
C GLY A 121 10.93 0.38 -7.04
N LEU A 122 11.60 1.41 -7.54
CA LEU A 122 12.08 1.48 -8.92
C LEU A 122 13.38 0.67 -9.09
N ILE A 123 13.46 -0.10 -10.16
CA ILE A 123 14.69 -0.78 -10.63
C ILE A 123 15.01 -0.24 -12.02
N HIS A 124 16.17 0.39 -12.17
CA HIS A 124 16.66 0.81 -13.48
C HIS A 124 17.23 -0.39 -14.23
N LEU A 125 16.77 -0.58 -15.47
CA LEU A 125 17.28 -1.60 -16.37
C LEU A 125 18.54 -1.01 -17.03
N THR A 126 19.71 -1.46 -16.61
CA THR A 126 20.94 -1.04 -17.27
C THR A 126 20.98 -1.66 -18.67
N ASN A 127 20.95 -0.83 -19.71
CA ASN A 127 21.32 -1.30 -21.05
C ASN A 127 22.81 -1.69 -21.02
N PRO A 128 23.17 -2.94 -21.34
CA PRO A 128 24.57 -3.24 -21.63
C PRO A 128 24.93 -2.47 -22.90
N LEU A 129 25.81 -1.48 -22.74
CA LEU A 129 26.49 -0.76 -23.82
C LEU A 129 27.14 -1.73 -24.82
#